data_AF-A0A7S0JHR8-F1
#
_entry.id   AF-A0A7S0JHR8-F1
#
_cell.length_a   1.000
_cell.length_b   1.000
_cell.length_c   1.000
_cell.angle_alpha   90.00
_cell.angle_beta   90.00
_cell.angle_gamma   90.00
#
_symmetry.space_group_name_H-M   'P 1'
#
loop_
_entity.id
_entity.type
_entity.pdbx_description
1 polymer ?
#
loop_
_entity_poly.entity_id
_entity_poly.type
_entity_poly.pdbx_seq_one_letter_code
_entity_poly.pdbx_strand_id
1 'polypeptide(L)'
;QVRAALLSGADKEQAYLVRASAYLQLGNIDMCKRDLAAVLRSDPEHTDAKAFHRKLKKFAKLVSDGVELENVKSWSAAADKYNLAAELFPEAHAHAPLASGLCRCELKKKRAAEAVRWCQRAYTANEDDLEMLFQFSQARVLNDEEHAGLQLLKGAQRRFPRNRDLHQKIQMLEAKMKRKAKVDYYKELEVKRTASARDIKKAYHALARRWHPDKNPDNQEAAEAKFKKVARAYEVLGDEDLRRRYDAGEDVDDPNAQRGGGGGGFGG
;
A
#
# COMPACT_ATOMS: atom_id res chain seq x y z
N GLN A 1 -1.54 -36.63 -21.06
CA GLN A 1 -2.19 -37.36 -22.16
C GLN A 1 -3.68 -37.54 -21.87
N VAL A 2 -4.49 -36.47 -21.93
CA VAL A 2 -5.96 -36.60 -22.00
C VAL A 2 -6.33 -36.35 -23.46
N ARG A 3 -6.44 -37.49 -24.16
CA ARG A 3 -6.92 -37.77 -25.51
C ARG A 3 -7.52 -36.60 -26.30
N ALA A 4 -6.69 -36.10 -27.21
CA ALA A 4 -7.07 -35.49 -28.47
C ALA A 4 -7.68 -36.52 -29.46
N ALA A 5 -8.69 -37.30 -29.06
CA ALA A 5 -9.15 -38.44 -29.87
C ALA A 5 -10.57 -38.39 -30.44
N LEU A 6 -11.39 -37.37 -30.16
CA LEU A 6 -12.78 -37.32 -30.66
C LEU A 6 -13.28 -35.88 -30.88
N LEU A 7 -12.51 -35.05 -31.58
CA LEU A 7 -12.99 -33.72 -31.95
C LEU A 7 -12.83 -33.59 -33.47
N SER A 8 -13.95 -33.32 -34.15
CA SER A 8 -13.94 -32.90 -35.56
C SER A 8 -13.09 -31.65 -35.74
N GLY A 9 -12.78 -31.23 -36.99
CA GLY A 9 -12.00 -30.02 -37.24
C GLY A 9 -12.51 -28.80 -36.46
N ALA A 10 -13.83 -28.58 -36.47
CA ALA A 10 -14.51 -27.50 -35.75
C ALA A 10 -14.37 -27.62 -34.22
N ASP A 11 -14.52 -28.84 -33.69
CA ASP A 11 -14.39 -29.09 -32.24
C ASP A 11 -12.95 -28.86 -31.74
N LYS A 12 -11.96 -29.13 -32.59
CA LYS A 12 -10.53 -28.91 -32.30
C LYS A 12 -10.19 -27.42 -32.28
N GLU A 13 -10.70 -26.65 -33.23
CA GLU A 13 -10.53 -25.19 -33.30
C GLU A 13 -11.13 -24.50 -32.08
N GLN A 14 -12.34 -24.90 -31.69
CA GLN A 14 -12.99 -24.40 -30.49
C GLN A 14 -12.17 -24.69 -29.22
N ALA A 15 -11.58 -25.89 -29.11
CA ALA A 15 -10.72 -26.24 -27.99
C ALA A 15 -9.47 -25.33 -27.89
N TYR A 16 -8.85 -24.98 -29.03
CA TYR A 16 -7.74 -24.03 -29.07
C TYR A 16 -8.18 -22.62 -28.67
N LEU A 17 -9.37 -22.16 -29.10
CA LEU A 17 -9.89 -20.84 -28.72
C LEU A 17 -10.14 -20.72 -27.21
N VAL A 18 -10.77 -21.74 -26.62
CA VAL A 18 -11.01 -21.79 -25.17
C VAL A 18 -9.68 -21.79 -24.42
N ARG A 19 -8.70 -22.58 -24.87
CA ARG A 19 -7.38 -22.62 -24.24
C ARG A 19 -6.60 -21.31 -24.42
N ALA A 20 -6.71 -20.64 -25.57
CA ALA A 20 -6.13 -19.33 -25.81
C ALA A 20 -6.69 -18.28 -24.85
N SER A 21 -8.00 -18.30 -24.59
CA SER A 21 -8.65 -17.44 -23.60
C SER A 21 -8.13 -17.73 -22.18
N ALA A 22 -8.00 -19.01 -21.81
CA ALA A 22 -7.42 -19.39 -20.52
C ALA A 22 -5.95 -18.92 -20.39
N TYR A 23 -5.14 -19.04 -21.44
CA TYR A 23 -3.77 -18.53 -21.42
C TYR A 23 -3.71 -17.01 -21.26
N LEU A 24 -4.62 -16.26 -21.89
CA LEU A 24 -4.73 -14.81 -21.70
C LEU A 24 -5.07 -14.46 -20.25
N GLN A 25 -6.01 -15.17 -19.63
CA GLN A 25 -6.38 -14.98 -18.22
C GLN A 25 -5.21 -15.22 -17.28
N LEU A 26 -4.36 -16.20 -17.60
CA LEU A 26 -3.12 -16.50 -16.89
C LEU A 26 -1.97 -15.54 -17.24
N GLY A 27 -2.21 -14.52 -18.07
CA GLY A 27 -1.20 -13.54 -18.50
C GLY A 27 -0.19 -14.08 -19.51
N ASN A 28 -0.36 -15.31 -20.02
CA ASN A 28 0.53 -15.98 -20.96
C ASN A 28 0.15 -15.67 -22.41
N ILE A 29 0.51 -14.46 -22.83
CA ILE A 29 0.19 -13.93 -24.16
C ILE A 29 0.84 -14.74 -25.28
N ASP A 30 2.02 -15.31 -25.06
CA ASP A 30 2.72 -16.08 -26.09
C ASP A 30 2.04 -17.42 -26.38
N MET A 31 1.57 -18.11 -25.35
CA MET A 31 0.79 -19.33 -25.54
C MET A 31 -0.58 -19.03 -26.17
N CYS A 32 -1.22 -17.93 -25.77
CA CYS A 32 -2.45 -17.43 -26.40
C CYS A 32 -2.24 -17.20 -27.92
N LYS A 33 -1.16 -16.49 -28.30
CA LYS A 33 -0.81 -16.28 -29.72
C LYS A 33 -0.57 -17.59 -30.47
N ARG A 34 0.12 -18.57 -29.87
CA ARG A 34 0.40 -19.87 -30.50
C ARG A 34 -0.89 -20.63 -30.82
N ASP A 35 -1.84 -20.65 -29.88
CA ASP A 35 -3.12 -21.33 -30.06
C ASP A 35 -3.98 -20.63 -31.10
N LEU A 36 -4.05 -19.29 -31.09
CA LEU A 36 -4.74 -18.53 -32.14
C LEU A 36 -4.13 -18.76 -33.52
N ALA A 37 -2.80 -18.82 -33.61
CA ALA A 37 -2.11 -19.15 -34.85
C ALA A 37 -2.36 -20.60 -35.30
N ALA A 38 -2.61 -21.54 -34.38
CA ALA A 38 -2.98 -22.90 -34.73
C ALA A 38 -4.38 -22.97 -35.35
N VAL A 39 -5.35 -22.21 -34.82
CA VAL A 39 -6.69 -22.08 -35.41
C VAL A 39 -6.60 -21.48 -36.80
N LEU A 40 -5.92 -20.33 -36.94
CA LEU A 40 -5.79 -19.63 -38.23
C LEU A 40 -4.98 -20.37 -39.30
N ARG A 41 -4.15 -21.37 -38.91
CA ARG A 41 -3.51 -22.27 -39.88
C ARG A 41 -4.47 -23.35 -40.38
N SER A 42 -5.42 -23.78 -39.56
CA SER A 42 -6.45 -24.78 -39.89
C SER A 42 -7.55 -24.16 -40.73
N ASP A 43 -8.09 -23.04 -40.25
CA ASP A 43 -9.08 -22.21 -40.92
C ASP A 43 -8.59 -20.75 -41.01
N PRO A 44 -7.96 -20.38 -42.14
CA PRO A 44 -7.51 -19.01 -42.37
C PRO A 44 -8.63 -17.97 -42.40
N GLU A 45 -9.90 -18.35 -42.58
CA GLU A 45 -11.06 -17.45 -42.63
C GLU A 45 -11.85 -17.41 -41.31
N HIS A 46 -11.41 -18.12 -40.28
CA HIS A 46 -12.06 -18.16 -38.97
C HIS A 46 -12.23 -16.74 -38.37
N THR A 47 -13.47 -16.25 -38.35
CA THR A 47 -13.81 -14.87 -37.99
C THR A 47 -13.43 -14.52 -36.56
N ASP A 48 -13.79 -15.37 -35.60
CA ASP A 48 -13.52 -15.15 -34.17
C ASP A 48 -12.02 -15.17 -33.86
N ALA A 49 -11.29 -16.16 -34.41
CA ALA A 49 -9.84 -16.24 -34.25
C ALA A 49 -9.13 -15.02 -34.84
N LYS A 50 -9.56 -14.51 -36.01
CA LYS A 50 -9.04 -13.26 -36.59
C LYS A 50 -9.34 -12.06 -35.71
N ALA A 51 -10.57 -11.95 -35.19
CA ALA A 51 -10.98 -10.85 -34.32
C ALA A 51 -10.17 -10.85 -33.02
N PHE A 52 -10.04 -12.01 -32.36
CA PHE A 52 -9.24 -12.19 -31.15
C PHE A 52 -7.76 -11.88 -31.42
N HIS A 53 -7.17 -12.43 -32.48
CA HIS A 53 -5.77 -12.17 -32.83
C HIS A 53 -5.48 -10.68 -33.07
N ARG A 54 -6.36 -9.96 -33.80
CA ARG A 54 -6.24 -8.50 -33.99
C ARG A 54 -6.30 -7.74 -32.67
N LYS A 55 -7.25 -8.10 -31.79
CA LYS A 55 -7.41 -7.49 -30.46
C LYS A 55 -6.19 -7.75 -29.58
N LEU A 56 -5.65 -8.97 -29.59
CA LEU A 56 -4.44 -9.37 -28.86
C LEU A 56 -3.19 -8.63 -29.35
N LYS A 57 -3.06 -8.43 -30.66
CA LYS A 57 -1.97 -7.60 -31.22
C LYS A 57 -2.06 -6.15 -30.75
N LYS A 58 -3.26 -5.57 -30.73
CA LYS A 58 -3.49 -4.21 -30.21
C LYS A 58 -3.15 -4.12 -28.72
N PHE A 59 -3.59 -5.10 -27.92
CA PHE A 59 -3.24 -5.21 -26.50
C PHE A 59 -1.73 -5.25 -26.28
N ALA A 60 -1.02 -6.16 -26.96
CA ALA A 60 0.43 -6.29 -26.82
C ALA A 60 1.16 -5.00 -27.21
N LYS A 61 0.70 -4.31 -28.26
CA LYS A 61 1.24 -3.01 -28.64
C LYS A 61 1.01 -1.94 -27.56
N LEU A 62 -0.20 -1.81 -27.03
CA LEU A 62 -0.50 -0.83 -25.98
C LEU A 62 0.35 -1.06 -24.72
N VAL A 63 0.54 -2.32 -24.31
CA VAL A 63 1.41 -2.67 -23.19
C VAL A 63 2.86 -2.29 -23.49
N SER A 64 3.37 -2.59 -24.69
CA SER A 64 4.73 -2.22 -25.12
C SER A 64 4.93 -0.70 -25.13
N ASP A 65 3.99 0.05 -25.74
CA ASP A 65 4.02 1.52 -25.78
C ASP A 65 3.99 2.10 -24.34
N GLY A 66 3.23 1.47 -23.42
CA GLY A 66 3.21 1.82 -22.00
C GLY A 66 4.57 1.66 -21.33
N VAL A 67 5.27 0.55 -21.58
CA VAL A 67 6.63 0.30 -21.05
C VAL A 67 7.63 1.34 -21.56
N GLU A 68 7.56 1.70 -22.85
CA GLU A 68 8.41 2.74 -23.42
C GLU A 68 8.15 4.12 -22.76
N LEU A 69 6.89 4.44 -22.49
CA LEU A 69 6.49 5.67 -21.80
C LEU A 69 6.96 5.70 -20.34
N GLU A 70 7.01 4.55 -19.65
CA GLU A 70 7.59 4.46 -18.32
C GLU A 70 9.09 4.77 -18.30
N ASN A 71 9.84 4.31 -19.32
CA ASN A 71 11.28 4.56 -19.42
C ASN A 71 11.60 6.07 -19.51
N VAL A 72 10.72 6.84 -20.16
CA VAL A 72 10.81 8.31 -20.22
C VAL A 72 10.05 9.00 -19.08
N LYS A 73 9.59 8.25 -18.07
CA LYS A 73 8.87 8.73 -16.87
C LYS A 73 7.58 9.49 -17.19
N SER A 74 6.95 9.21 -18.34
CA SER A 74 5.66 9.78 -18.72
C SER A 74 4.50 8.97 -18.12
N TRP A 75 4.35 9.08 -16.80
CA TRP A 75 3.44 8.23 -16.01
C TRP A 75 1.97 8.34 -16.41
N SER A 76 1.51 9.54 -16.77
CA SER A 76 0.11 9.73 -17.18
C SER A 76 -0.16 9.03 -18.52
N ALA A 77 0.69 9.27 -19.51
CA ALA A 77 0.52 8.67 -20.83
C ALA A 77 0.70 7.14 -20.78
N ALA A 78 1.64 6.66 -19.97
CA ALA A 78 1.81 5.22 -19.71
C ALA A 78 0.54 4.60 -19.12
N ALA A 79 -0.04 5.24 -18.09
CA ALA A 79 -1.30 4.80 -17.49
C ALA A 79 -2.43 4.73 -18.52
N ASP A 80 -2.55 5.74 -19.40
CA ASP A 80 -3.58 5.76 -20.44
C ASP A 80 -3.44 4.57 -21.40
N LYS A 81 -2.20 4.25 -21.82
CA LYS A 81 -1.95 3.06 -22.67
C LYS A 81 -2.33 1.77 -21.97
N TYR A 82 -1.96 1.63 -20.71
CA TYR A 82 -2.27 0.44 -19.94
C TYR A 82 -3.77 0.31 -19.65
N ASN A 83 -4.47 1.40 -19.33
CA ASN A 83 -5.91 1.36 -19.12
C ASN A 83 -6.66 0.95 -20.40
N LEU A 84 -6.27 1.50 -21.56
CA LEU A 84 -6.79 1.05 -22.85
C LEU A 84 -6.49 -0.44 -23.11
N ALA A 85 -5.34 -0.96 -22.69
CA ALA A 85 -5.04 -2.38 -22.79
C ALA A 85 -5.94 -3.22 -21.86
N ALA A 86 -6.15 -2.77 -20.62
CA ALA A 86 -7.04 -3.42 -19.66
C ALA A 86 -8.51 -3.42 -20.10
N GLU A 87 -8.96 -2.40 -20.83
CA GLU A 87 -10.30 -2.35 -21.43
C GLU A 87 -10.45 -3.34 -22.59
N LEU A 88 -9.38 -3.61 -23.35
CA LEU A 88 -9.42 -4.62 -24.40
C LEU A 88 -9.59 -6.02 -23.82
N PHE A 89 -8.94 -6.34 -22.70
CA PHE A 89 -9.08 -7.64 -22.05
C PHE A 89 -9.19 -7.46 -20.53
N PRO A 90 -10.41 -7.22 -20.03
CA PRO A 90 -10.66 -7.12 -18.58
C PRO A 90 -10.22 -8.39 -17.83
N GLU A 91 -10.19 -9.53 -18.49
CA GLU A 91 -9.74 -10.80 -17.90
C GLU A 91 -8.21 -10.97 -17.89
N ALA A 92 -7.45 -10.13 -18.61
CA ALA A 92 -5.97 -10.22 -18.70
C ALA A 92 -5.24 -9.56 -17.53
N HIS A 93 -5.90 -9.44 -16.37
CA HIS A 93 -5.38 -8.74 -15.19
C HIS A 93 -4.12 -9.38 -14.59
N ALA A 94 -3.85 -10.66 -14.86
CA ALA A 94 -2.64 -11.35 -14.43
C ALA A 94 -1.42 -11.12 -15.34
N HIS A 95 -1.57 -10.39 -16.46
CA HIS A 95 -0.45 -10.09 -17.33
C HIS A 95 0.55 -9.16 -16.62
N ALA A 96 1.73 -9.69 -16.27
CA ALA A 96 2.68 -9.03 -15.38
C ALA A 96 3.14 -7.63 -15.83
N PRO A 97 3.49 -7.38 -17.10
CA PRO A 97 3.84 -6.02 -17.55
C PRO A 97 2.71 -5.01 -17.38
N LEU A 98 1.47 -5.41 -17.69
CA LEU A 98 0.29 -4.56 -17.53
C LEU A 98 0.03 -4.24 -16.04
N ALA A 99 -0.03 -5.27 -15.20
CA ALA A 99 -0.37 -5.11 -13.78
C ALA A 99 0.72 -4.31 -13.04
N SER A 100 2.00 -4.65 -13.25
CA SER A 100 3.12 -3.94 -12.62
C SER A 100 3.27 -2.51 -13.16
N GLY A 101 3.02 -2.28 -14.45
CA GLY A 101 3.03 -0.95 -15.05
C GLY A 101 1.94 -0.04 -14.47
N LEU A 102 0.71 -0.54 -14.35
CA LEU A 102 -0.38 0.22 -13.69
C LEU A 102 -0.11 0.45 -12.21
N CYS A 103 0.41 -0.53 -11.48
CA CYS A 103 0.85 -0.35 -10.09
C CYS A 103 1.81 0.84 -9.96
N ARG A 104 2.88 0.86 -10.76
CA ARG A 104 3.87 1.94 -10.76
C ARG A 104 3.25 3.28 -11.15
N CYS A 105 2.45 3.32 -12.22
CA CYS A 105 1.83 4.56 -12.68
C CYS A 105 0.89 5.17 -11.63
N GLU A 106 0.03 4.36 -11.02
CA GLU A 106 -0.94 4.84 -10.02
C GLU A 106 -0.25 5.27 -8.71
N LEU A 107 0.83 4.60 -8.30
CA LEU A 107 1.70 5.06 -7.22
C LEU A 107 2.29 6.45 -7.50
N LYS A 108 2.81 6.68 -8.72
CA LYS A 108 3.38 7.97 -9.10
C LYS A 108 2.34 9.08 -9.20
N LYS A 109 1.11 8.75 -9.63
CA LYS A 109 -0.04 9.65 -9.68
C LYS A 109 -0.73 9.83 -8.32
N LYS A 110 -0.29 9.12 -7.27
CA LYS A 110 -0.87 9.15 -5.92
C LYS A 110 -2.35 8.75 -5.85
N ARG A 111 -2.79 7.86 -6.75
CA ARG A 111 -4.14 7.31 -6.79
C ARG A 111 -4.22 6.07 -5.90
N ALA A 112 -4.44 6.28 -4.61
CA ALA A 112 -4.22 5.29 -3.56
C ALA A 112 -4.99 3.97 -3.77
N ALA A 113 -6.31 4.05 -3.97
CA ALA A 113 -7.17 2.88 -4.14
C ALA A 113 -6.84 2.10 -5.42
N GLU A 114 -6.60 2.80 -6.53
CA GLU A 114 -6.16 2.18 -7.79
C GLU A 114 -4.80 1.49 -7.65
N ALA A 115 -3.84 2.15 -7.00
CA ALA A 115 -2.51 1.61 -6.75
C ALA A 115 -2.59 0.31 -5.94
N VAL A 116 -3.38 0.26 -4.86
CA VAL A 116 -3.57 -0.96 -4.06
C VAL A 116 -4.10 -2.10 -4.93
N ARG A 117 -5.12 -1.85 -5.76
CA ARG A 117 -5.71 -2.88 -6.64
C ARG A 117 -4.70 -3.45 -7.62
N TRP A 118 -3.94 -2.60 -8.31
CA TRP A 118 -2.99 -3.05 -9.32
C TRP A 118 -1.73 -3.67 -8.73
N CYS A 119 -1.19 -3.10 -7.65
CA CYS A 119 -0.04 -3.68 -6.98
C CYS A 119 -0.36 -5.03 -6.33
N GLN A 120 -1.58 -5.22 -5.81
CA GLN A 120 -2.03 -6.54 -5.34
C GLN A 120 -2.01 -7.56 -6.47
N ARG A 121 -2.59 -7.24 -7.63
CA ARG A 121 -2.61 -8.14 -8.79
C ARG A 121 -1.20 -8.49 -9.26
N ALA A 122 -0.33 -7.49 -9.37
CA ALA A 122 1.06 -7.67 -9.77
C ALA A 122 1.82 -8.58 -8.79
N TYR A 123 1.65 -8.35 -7.48
CA TYR A 123 2.30 -9.15 -6.44
C TYR A 123 1.76 -10.59 -6.39
N THR A 124 0.44 -10.80 -6.50
CA THR A 124 -0.14 -12.16 -6.48
C THR A 124 0.27 -13.00 -7.69
N ALA A 125 0.70 -12.38 -8.79
CA ALA A 125 1.20 -13.10 -9.95
C ALA A 125 2.59 -13.73 -9.69
N ASN A 126 3.40 -13.11 -8.84
CA ASN A 126 4.68 -13.63 -8.39
C ASN A 126 5.01 -13.10 -6.99
N GLU A 127 4.64 -13.86 -5.96
CA GLU A 127 4.85 -13.44 -4.58
C GLU A 127 6.33 -13.44 -4.13
N ASP A 128 7.24 -13.99 -4.95
CA ASP A 128 8.69 -13.90 -4.71
C ASP A 128 9.29 -12.60 -5.23
N ASP A 129 8.52 -11.78 -5.95
CA ASP A 129 8.96 -10.47 -6.42
C ASP A 129 8.93 -9.44 -5.26
N LEU A 130 10.10 -9.26 -4.65
CA LEU A 130 10.30 -8.29 -3.56
C LEU A 130 10.05 -6.85 -3.99
N GLU A 131 10.30 -6.49 -5.25
CA GLU A 131 10.04 -5.13 -5.72
C GLU A 131 8.54 -4.87 -5.78
N MET A 132 7.74 -5.83 -6.28
CA MET A 132 6.29 -5.75 -6.24
C MET A 132 5.74 -5.77 -4.81
N LEU A 133 6.33 -6.55 -3.91
CA LEU A 133 5.98 -6.51 -2.49
C LEU A 133 6.19 -5.10 -1.90
N PHE A 134 7.32 -4.47 -2.19
CA PHE A 134 7.63 -3.13 -1.69
C PHE A 134 6.69 -2.07 -2.26
N GLN A 135 6.38 -2.16 -3.56
CA GLN A 135 5.40 -1.26 -4.19
C GLN A 135 4.00 -1.48 -3.64
N PHE A 136 3.60 -2.72 -3.36
CA PHE A 136 2.31 -3.01 -2.77
C PHE A 136 2.20 -2.51 -1.33
N SER A 137 3.23 -2.71 -0.50
CA SER A 137 3.31 -2.12 0.84
C SER A 137 3.23 -0.59 0.78
N GLN A 138 3.93 0.04 -0.18
CA GLN A 138 3.85 1.48 -0.40
C GLN A 138 2.43 1.93 -0.80
N ALA A 139 1.74 1.19 -1.66
CA ALA A 139 0.37 1.50 -2.07
C ALA A 139 -0.60 1.44 -0.89
N ARG A 140 -0.46 0.44 -0.01
CA ARG A 140 -1.23 0.33 1.23
C ARG A 140 -0.98 1.53 2.16
N VAL A 141 0.28 1.91 2.35
CA VAL A 141 0.64 3.10 3.15
C VAL A 141 0.10 4.39 2.55
N LEU A 142 0.07 4.52 1.22
CA LEU A 142 -0.54 5.65 0.52
C LEU A 142 -2.06 5.69 0.72
N ASN A 143 -2.70 4.53 0.90
CA ASN A 143 -4.13 4.38 1.16
C ASN A 143 -4.49 4.43 2.65
N ASP A 144 -3.61 4.98 3.50
CA ASP A 144 -3.76 5.04 4.96
C ASP A 144 -3.92 3.66 5.65
N GLU A 145 -3.43 2.59 5.02
CA GLU A 145 -3.48 1.22 5.52
C GLU A 145 -2.08 0.76 5.98
N GLU A 146 -1.41 1.55 6.81
CA GLU A 146 -0.01 1.28 7.17
C GLU A 146 0.18 -0.06 7.89
N HIS A 147 -0.79 -0.48 8.70
CA HIS A 147 -0.74 -1.79 9.37
C HIS A 147 -0.77 -2.94 8.36
N ALA A 148 -1.63 -2.88 7.35
CA ALA A 148 -1.69 -3.89 6.29
C ALA A 148 -0.38 -3.90 5.48
N GLY A 149 0.15 -2.72 5.15
CA GLY A 149 1.45 -2.57 4.50
C GLY A 149 2.60 -3.20 5.29
N LEU A 150 2.59 -3.08 6.62
CA LEU A 150 3.59 -3.68 7.51
C LEU A 150 3.46 -5.20 7.60
N GLN A 151 2.23 -5.72 7.73
CA GLN A 151 1.98 -7.17 7.77
C GLN A 151 2.45 -7.87 6.50
N LEU A 152 2.28 -7.23 5.33
CA LEU A 152 2.81 -7.74 4.05
C LEU A 152 4.33 -7.93 4.12
N LEU A 153 5.07 -6.91 4.56
CA LEU A 153 6.53 -6.99 4.67
C LEU A 153 6.96 -8.05 5.71
N LYS A 154 6.33 -8.08 6.88
CA LYS A 154 6.63 -9.09 7.92
C LYS A 154 6.36 -10.51 7.46
N GLY A 155 5.27 -10.73 6.73
CA GLY A 155 4.95 -12.03 6.13
C GLY A 155 6.05 -12.55 5.21
N ALA A 156 6.72 -11.66 4.48
CA ALA A 156 7.81 -12.01 3.59
C ALA A 156 9.13 -12.35 4.32
N GLN A 157 9.31 -12.00 5.60
CA GLN A 157 10.55 -12.28 6.33
C GLN A 157 10.86 -13.77 6.45
N ARG A 158 9.83 -14.63 6.48
CA ARG A 158 10.01 -16.09 6.51
C ARG A 158 10.66 -16.61 5.22
N ARG A 159 10.32 -16.00 4.08
CA ARG A 159 10.85 -16.34 2.75
C ARG A 159 12.20 -15.69 2.50
N PHE A 160 12.40 -14.48 3.04
CA PHE A 160 13.60 -13.66 2.79
C PHE A 160 14.32 -13.23 4.09
N PRO A 161 14.75 -14.19 4.94
CA PRO A 161 15.27 -13.89 6.28
C PRO A 161 16.60 -13.11 6.29
N ARG A 162 17.34 -13.10 5.17
CA ARG A 162 18.64 -12.40 5.06
C ARG A 162 18.58 -11.14 4.18
N ASN A 163 17.40 -10.76 3.67
CA ASN A 163 17.29 -9.60 2.78
C ASN A 163 17.34 -8.29 3.58
N ARG A 164 18.41 -7.51 3.41
CA ARG A 164 18.65 -6.27 4.17
C ARG A 164 17.58 -5.20 3.90
N ASP A 165 17.17 -5.04 2.65
CA ASP A 165 16.21 -4.00 2.24
C ASP A 165 14.83 -4.24 2.85
N LEU A 166 14.40 -5.50 2.91
CA LEU A 166 13.16 -5.90 3.58
C LEU A 166 13.19 -5.53 5.07
N HIS A 167 14.27 -5.87 5.77
CA HIS A 167 14.43 -5.53 7.19
C HIS A 167 14.43 -4.01 7.39
N GLN A 168 15.14 -3.27 6.54
CA GLN A 168 15.18 -1.82 6.61
C GLN A 168 13.78 -1.21 6.39
N LYS A 169 13.03 -1.66 5.38
CA LYS A 169 11.67 -1.17 5.11
C LYS A 169 10.71 -1.45 6.26
N ILE A 170 10.81 -2.63 6.89
CA ILE A 170 10.02 -2.96 8.09
C ILE A 170 10.35 -1.99 9.22
N GLN A 171 11.62 -1.82 9.57
CA GLN A 171 12.05 -0.92 10.64
C GLN A 171 11.63 0.53 10.37
N MET A 172 11.77 0.99 9.12
CA MET A 172 11.34 2.34 8.72
C MET A 172 9.83 2.52 8.87
N LEU A 173 9.03 1.54 8.45
CA LEU A 173 7.57 1.62 8.54
C LEU A 173 7.09 1.52 9.99
N GLU A 174 7.70 0.65 10.82
CA GLU A 174 7.44 0.58 12.26
C GLU A 174 7.78 1.91 12.95
N ALA A 175 8.94 2.49 12.66
CA ALA A 175 9.34 3.78 13.20
C ALA A 175 8.38 4.90 12.74
N LYS A 176 7.92 4.87 11.48
CA LYS A 176 6.92 5.82 10.97
C LYS A 176 5.59 5.67 11.71
N MET A 177 5.10 4.44 11.90
CA MET A 177 3.86 4.17 12.62
C MET A 177 3.99 4.59 14.10
N LYS A 178 5.11 4.26 14.76
CA LYS A 178 5.40 4.69 16.12
C LYS A 178 5.43 6.21 16.24
N ARG A 179 6.06 6.92 15.29
CA ARG A 179 6.06 8.39 15.25
C ARG A 179 4.66 8.98 15.01
N LYS A 180 3.84 8.37 14.13
CA LYS A 180 2.45 8.78 13.88
C LYS A 180 1.56 8.56 15.11
N ALA A 181 1.84 7.49 15.87
CA ALA A 181 1.14 7.17 17.12
C ALA A 181 1.62 8.01 18.32
N LYS A 182 2.86 8.51 18.29
CA LYS A 182 3.41 9.36 19.37
C LYS A 182 2.63 10.66 19.43
N VAL A 183 2.07 10.94 20.61
CA VAL A 183 1.32 12.16 20.88
C VAL A 183 2.26 13.37 20.81
N ASP A 184 1.85 14.40 20.07
CA ASP A 184 2.53 15.68 20.04
C ASP A 184 2.04 16.52 21.22
N TYR A 185 2.70 16.38 22.38
CA TYR A 185 2.27 17.04 23.63
C TYR A 185 2.28 18.56 23.52
N TYR A 186 3.17 19.14 22.71
CA TYR A 186 3.19 20.58 22.48
C TYR A 186 1.92 21.04 21.74
N LYS A 187 1.45 20.24 20.77
CA LYS A 187 0.16 20.49 20.11
C LYS A 187 -1.03 20.27 21.02
N GLU A 188 -1.03 19.24 21.87
CA GLU A 188 -2.13 19.02 22.82
C GLU A 188 -2.23 20.15 23.86
N LEU A 189 -1.10 20.79 24.24
CA LEU A 189 -1.09 21.99 25.06
C LEU A 189 -1.25 23.30 24.28
N GLU A 190 -1.44 23.25 22.95
CA GLU A 190 -1.57 24.43 22.08
C GLU A 190 -0.39 25.42 22.20
N VAL A 191 0.83 24.93 22.47
CA VAL A 191 2.04 25.74 22.62
C VAL A 191 3.11 25.40 21.59
N LYS A 192 4.03 26.34 21.35
CA LYS A 192 5.21 26.09 20.52
C LYS A 192 6.23 25.24 21.28
N ARG A 193 7.08 24.49 20.56
CA ARG A 193 8.18 23.72 21.17
C ARG A 193 9.18 24.58 21.96
N THR A 194 9.29 25.86 21.61
CA THR A 194 10.12 26.86 22.29
C THR A 194 9.46 27.48 23.53
N ALA A 195 8.28 27.00 23.96
CA ALA A 195 7.56 27.55 25.09
C ALA A 195 8.34 27.39 26.41
N SER A 196 8.29 28.40 27.27
CA SER A 196 8.89 28.32 28.61
C SER A 196 8.06 27.42 29.53
N ALA A 197 8.64 26.94 30.64
CA ALA A 197 7.90 26.19 31.65
C ALA A 197 6.68 26.97 32.18
N ARG A 198 6.80 28.30 32.27
CA ARG A 198 5.70 29.18 32.66
C ARG A 198 4.57 29.18 31.64
N ASP A 199 4.89 29.21 30.35
CA ASP A 199 3.90 29.19 29.27
C ASP A 199 3.17 27.84 29.21
N ILE A 200 3.92 26.74 29.37
CA ILE A 200 3.38 25.37 29.43
C ILE A 200 2.38 25.24 30.60
N LYS A 201 2.77 25.68 31.81
CA LYS A 201 1.88 25.69 32.98
C LYS A 201 0.65 26.55 32.77
N LYS A 202 0.81 27.74 32.18
CA LYS A 202 -0.31 28.65 31.89
C LYS A 202 -1.29 28.02 30.89
N ALA A 203 -0.78 27.40 29.83
CA ALA A 203 -1.59 26.72 28.82
C ALA A 203 -2.37 25.53 29.41
N TYR A 204 -1.70 24.71 30.23
CA TYR A 204 -2.35 23.61 30.96
C TYR A 204 -3.54 24.12 31.79
N HIS A 205 -3.37 25.14 32.64
CA HIS A 205 -4.47 25.67 33.46
C HIS A 205 -5.60 26.29 32.63
N ALA A 206 -5.32 26.82 31.44
CA ALA A 206 -6.35 27.33 30.54
C ALA A 206 -7.15 26.17 29.93
N LEU A 207 -6.47 25.15 29.42
CA LEU A 207 -7.09 23.99 28.77
C LEU A 207 -7.81 23.08 29.76
N ALA A 208 -7.25 22.85 30.95
CA ALA A 208 -7.88 22.09 32.03
C ALA A 208 -9.22 22.72 32.46
N ARG A 209 -9.27 24.06 32.57
CA ARG A 209 -10.52 24.78 32.86
C ARG A 209 -11.51 24.75 31.70
N ARG A 210 -11.03 24.69 30.45
CA ARG A 210 -11.87 24.62 29.25
C ARG A 210 -12.53 23.24 29.10
N TRP A 211 -11.78 22.17 29.38
CA TRP A 211 -12.21 20.79 29.22
C TRP A 211 -12.68 20.13 30.53
N HIS A 212 -12.88 20.90 31.61
CA HIS A 212 -13.40 20.37 32.86
C HIS A 212 -14.83 19.82 32.67
N PRO A 213 -15.18 18.66 33.25
CA PRO A 213 -16.52 18.07 33.15
C PRO A 213 -17.65 19.03 33.53
N ASP A 214 -17.47 19.81 34.61
CA ASP A 214 -18.45 20.81 35.06
C ASP A 214 -18.78 21.89 34.02
N LYS A 215 -17.86 22.20 33.10
CA LYS A 215 -18.08 23.19 32.03
C LYS A 215 -18.56 22.57 30.72
N ASN A 216 -18.58 21.25 30.63
CA ASN A 216 -18.95 20.51 29.43
C ASN A 216 -19.99 19.41 29.76
N PRO A 217 -21.15 19.75 30.37
CA PRO A 217 -22.14 18.76 30.80
C PRO A 217 -22.74 17.98 29.62
N ASP A 218 -22.87 18.61 28.45
CA ASP A 218 -23.47 18.00 27.25
C ASP A 218 -22.46 17.20 26.40
N ASN A 219 -21.17 17.25 26.74
CA ASN A 219 -20.11 16.59 25.97
C ASN A 219 -19.01 16.02 26.89
N GLN A 220 -19.45 15.34 27.95
CA GLN A 220 -18.56 14.82 28.99
C GLN A 220 -17.49 13.87 28.45
N GLU A 221 -17.85 12.95 27.54
CA GLU A 221 -16.92 11.95 27.01
C GLU A 221 -15.77 12.58 26.21
N ALA A 222 -16.07 13.51 25.29
CA ALA A 222 -15.03 14.18 24.51
C ALA A 222 -14.20 15.13 25.39
N ALA A 223 -14.84 15.79 26.36
CA ALA A 223 -14.15 16.66 27.31
C ALA A 223 -13.20 15.88 28.20
N GLU A 224 -13.61 14.71 28.71
CA GLU A 224 -12.76 13.82 29.51
C GLU A 224 -11.58 13.28 28.68
N ALA A 225 -11.83 12.83 27.45
CA ALA A 225 -10.77 12.37 26.54
C ALA A 225 -9.74 13.48 26.25
N LYS A 226 -10.20 14.73 26.05
CA LYS A 226 -9.31 15.88 25.86
C LYS A 226 -8.58 16.27 27.15
N PHE A 227 -9.26 16.27 28.28
CA PHE A 227 -8.67 16.55 29.58
C PHE A 227 -7.54 15.58 29.90
N LYS A 228 -7.74 14.27 29.68
CA LYS A 228 -6.69 13.24 29.85
C LYS A 228 -5.46 13.50 28.97
N LYS A 229 -5.65 13.89 27.70
CA LYS A 229 -4.55 14.23 26.78
C LYS A 229 -3.78 15.47 27.24
N VAL A 230 -4.50 16.52 27.65
CA VAL A 230 -3.93 17.78 28.15
C VAL A 230 -3.16 17.55 29.45
N ALA A 231 -3.70 16.74 30.36
CA ALA A 231 -3.04 16.35 31.60
C ALA A 231 -1.74 15.57 31.32
N ARG A 232 -1.80 14.54 30.47
CA ARG A 232 -0.61 13.77 30.09
C ARG A 232 0.45 14.65 29.42
N ALA A 233 0.02 15.59 28.57
CA ALA A 233 0.94 16.53 27.92
C ALA A 233 1.64 17.44 28.93
N TYR A 234 0.94 17.89 29.98
CA TYR A 234 1.55 18.66 31.06
C TYR A 234 2.46 17.83 31.97
N GLU A 235 2.13 16.57 32.25
CA GLU A 235 3.03 15.67 32.99
C GLU A 235 4.39 15.53 32.30
N VAL A 236 4.38 15.37 30.98
CA VAL A 236 5.62 15.22 30.20
C VAL A 236 6.35 16.54 30.03
N LEU A 237 5.65 17.62 29.67
CA LEU A 237 6.30 18.89 29.31
C LEU A 237 6.55 19.81 30.51
N GLY A 238 5.86 19.59 31.62
CA GLY A 238 6.01 20.36 32.86
C GLY A 238 7.20 19.90 33.71
N ASP A 239 7.63 18.65 33.57
CA ASP A 239 8.83 18.11 34.19
C ASP A 239 10.04 18.28 33.25
N GLU A 240 11.12 18.88 33.75
CA GLU A 240 12.29 19.21 32.92
C GLU A 240 13.01 17.96 32.38
N ASP A 241 13.07 16.89 33.16
CA ASP A 241 13.74 15.64 32.77
C ASP A 241 12.91 14.88 31.73
N LEU A 242 11.61 14.74 31.94
CA LEU A 242 10.69 14.13 30.98
C LEU A 242 10.61 14.94 29.68
N ARG A 243 10.58 16.28 29.78
CA ARG A 243 10.60 17.16 28.61
C ARG A 243 11.89 16.98 27.81
N ARG A 244 13.05 16.94 28.48
CA ARG A 244 14.34 16.70 27.83
C ARG A 244 14.36 15.36 27.09
N ARG A 245 13.89 14.29 27.72
CA ARG A 245 13.80 12.95 27.12
C ARG A 245 12.84 12.92 25.93
N TYR A 246 11.67 13.54 26.08
CA TYR A 246 10.70 13.68 25.00
C TYR A 246 11.28 14.42 23.78
N ASP A 247 11.99 15.53 24.02
CA ASP A 247 12.63 16.32 22.96
C ASP A 247 13.85 15.62 22.35
N ALA A 248 14.56 14.77 23.10
CA ALA A 248 15.59 13.88 22.59
C ALA A 248 15.04 12.72 21.73
N GLY A 249 13.70 12.60 21.62
CA GLY A 249 13.03 11.59 20.83
C GLY A 249 12.73 10.30 21.59
N GLU A 250 13.07 10.21 22.87
CA GLU A 250 12.74 9.06 23.71
C GLU A 250 11.23 8.89 23.87
N ASP A 251 10.80 7.63 23.98
CA ASP A 251 9.42 7.30 24.23
C ASP A 251 9.13 7.34 25.74
N VAL A 252 8.66 8.48 26.21
CA VAL A 252 8.33 8.73 27.62
C VAL A 252 7.07 7.99 28.09
N ASP A 253 6.33 7.35 27.16
CA ASP A 253 5.20 6.48 27.45
C ASP A 253 5.59 4.99 27.39
N ASP A 254 6.84 4.65 27.06
CA ASP A 254 7.30 3.26 26.98
C ASP A 254 7.54 2.69 28.40
N PRO A 255 6.78 1.67 28.85
CA PRO A 255 6.94 1.10 30.18
C PRO A 255 8.33 0.47 30.41
N ASN A 256 9.08 0.13 29.35
CA ASN A 256 10.47 -0.32 29.48
C ASN A 256 11.48 0.83 29.62
N ALA A 257 11.13 2.07 29.22
CA ALA A 257 11.97 3.25 29.40
C ALA A 257 11.88 3.84 30.83
N GLN A 258 10.88 3.42 31.62
CA GLN A 258 10.69 3.86 33.01
C GLN A 258 11.59 3.13 34.03
N ARG A 259 12.27 2.03 33.64
CA ARG A 259 13.13 1.24 34.55
C ARG A 259 14.53 1.83 34.80
N GLY A 260 14.87 2.98 34.20
CA GLY A 260 16.22 3.56 34.25
C GLY A 260 16.41 4.83 35.08
N GLY A 261 15.37 5.40 35.70
CA GLY A 261 15.48 6.65 36.47
C GLY A 261 14.47 6.68 37.61
N GLY A 262 14.96 6.74 38.85
CA GLY A 262 14.19 6.45 40.06
C GLY A 262 13.17 7.51 40.48
N GLY A 263 12.13 7.00 41.18
CA GLY A 263 11.69 7.49 42.50
C GLY A 263 10.81 8.74 42.60
N GLY A 264 9.60 8.54 43.13
CA GLY A 264 8.70 9.56 43.71
C GLY A 264 7.31 9.48 43.06
N GLY A 265 6.25 8.95 43.66
CA GLY A 265 5.80 9.12 45.04
C GLY A 265 4.44 9.82 44.98
N PHE A 266 3.36 9.07 44.72
CA PHE A 266 1.99 9.58 44.86
C PHE A 266 1.55 9.45 46.31
N GLY A 267 1.35 10.59 46.97
CA GLY A 267 0.69 10.71 48.26
C GLY A 267 -0.13 12.01 48.26
N GLY A 268 -1.44 11.89 48.50
CA GLY A 268 -2.41 12.98 48.57
C GLY A 268 -3.70 12.64 47.85
#